data_AF-A0A2A5RTQ7-F1
#
_entry.id   AF-A0A2A5RTQ7-F1
#
_cell.length_a   1.000
_cell.length_b   1.000
_cell.length_c   1.000
_cell.angle_alpha   90.00
_cell.angle_beta   90.00
_cell.angle_gamma   90.00
#
_symmetry.space_group_name_H-M   'P 1'
#
loop_
_entity.id
_entity.type
_entity.pdbx_description
1 polymer ?
#
loop_
_entity_poly.entity_id
_entity_poly.type
_entity_poly.pdbx_seq_one_letter_code
_entity_poly.pdbx_strand_id
1 'polypeptide(L)'
;MKLKDLQVLDQNIIKALSSHKGIDRAIQGKMLAQSLKIDLRTLQSRIEGLQKKHCAIGSIDGLGYFIPQNEEERRAGIIKKQRSGITINNAVNGYTLASLDWIDQLVEG
;
A
#
# COMPACT_ATOMS: atom_id res chain seq x y z
N MET A 1 -20.02 9.96 3.46
CA MET A 1 -19.47 10.30 2.12
C MET A 1 -20.23 9.50 1.06
N LYS A 2 -20.65 10.09 -0.07
CA LYS A 2 -21.37 9.37 -1.14
C LYS A 2 -20.42 9.08 -2.30
N LEU A 3 -20.52 7.90 -2.91
CA LEU A 3 -19.67 7.46 -4.03
C LEU A 3 -19.67 8.45 -5.21
N LYS A 4 -20.79 9.16 -5.40
CA LYS A 4 -20.98 10.16 -6.47
C LYS A 4 -20.12 11.43 -6.32
N ASP A 5 -19.56 11.67 -5.14
CA ASP A 5 -18.71 12.84 -4.83
C ASP A 5 -17.22 12.60 -5.18
N LEU A 6 -16.87 11.36 -5.49
CA LEU A 6 -15.52 10.93 -5.82
C LEU A 6 -15.26 11.05 -7.32
N GLN A 7 -14.00 11.26 -7.71
CA GLN A 7 -13.64 11.22 -9.13
C GLN A 7 -13.97 9.85 -9.72
N VAL A 8 -14.27 9.80 -11.03
CA VAL A 8 -14.61 8.56 -11.74
C VAL A 8 -13.57 7.46 -11.49
N LEU A 9 -12.30 7.85 -11.42
CA LEU A 9 -11.18 6.95 -11.13
C LEU A 9 -11.23 6.37 -9.71
N ASP A 10 -11.52 7.19 -8.71
CA ASP A 10 -11.70 6.77 -7.32
C ASP A 10 -12.91 5.83 -7.18
N GLN A 11 -14.01 6.12 -7.89
CA GLN A 11 -15.18 5.25 -7.94
C GLN A 11 -14.86 3.89 -8.56
N ASN A 12 -14.06 3.87 -9.63
CA ASN A 12 -13.62 2.64 -10.29
C ASN A 12 -12.69 1.83 -9.38
N ILE A 13 -11.77 2.48 -8.66
CA ILE A 13 -10.92 1.83 -7.66
C ILE A 13 -11.78 1.18 -6.56
N ILE A 14 -12.75 1.90 -6.01
CA ILE A 14 -13.64 1.36 -4.97
C ILE A 14 -14.48 0.21 -5.51
N LYS A 15 -15.02 0.31 -6.72
CA LYS A 15 -15.79 -0.77 -7.36
C LYS A 15 -14.92 -2.01 -7.56
N ALA A 16 -13.71 -1.85 -8.06
CA ALA A 16 -12.77 -2.96 -8.22
C ALA A 16 -12.46 -3.60 -6.86
N LEU A 17 -12.07 -2.80 -5.86
CA LEU A 17 -11.80 -3.27 -4.51
C LEU A 17 -13.03 -3.87 -3.80
N SER A 18 -14.25 -3.49 -4.17
CA SER A 18 -15.47 -4.07 -3.61
C SER A 18 -15.66 -5.55 -3.93
N SER A 19 -14.95 -6.07 -4.94
CA SER A 19 -14.88 -7.50 -5.25
C SER A 19 -13.81 -8.22 -4.41
N HIS A 20 -12.90 -7.47 -3.78
CA HIS A 20 -11.76 -7.92 -2.99
C HIS A 20 -11.96 -7.61 -1.50
N LYS A 21 -13.06 -8.14 -0.95
CA LYS A 21 -13.39 -8.03 0.47
C LYS A 21 -12.69 -9.13 1.27
N GLY A 22 -12.01 -8.75 2.35
CA GLY A 22 -11.22 -9.63 3.20
C GLY A 22 -9.74 -9.68 2.79
N ILE A 23 -8.87 -9.88 3.77
CA ILE A 23 -7.40 -9.91 3.61
C ILE A 23 -6.96 -11.05 2.68
N ASP A 24 -7.70 -12.15 2.69
CA ASP A 24 -7.45 -13.34 1.86
C ASP A 24 -7.72 -13.07 0.37
N ARG A 25 -8.61 -12.11 0.08
CA ARG A 25 -8.97 -11.70 -1.29
C ARG A 25 -8.21 -10.48 -1.77
N ALA A 26 -7.10 -10.13 -1.13
CA ALA A 26 -6.31 -8.97 -1.51
C ALA A 26 -5.83 -9.04 -2.95
N ILE A 27 -6.03 -7.97 -3.70
CA ILE A 27 -5.55 -7.84 -5.08
C ILE A 27 -4.19 -7.15 -5.09
N GLN A 28 -3.27 -7.63 -5.92
CA GLN A 28 -2.01 -6.93 -6.15
C GLN A 28 -2.25 -5.57 -6.81
N GLY A 29 -1.64 -4.52 -6.27
CA GLY A 29 -1.70 -3.15 -6.79
C GLY A 29 -1.30 -3.06 -8.26
N LYS A 30 -0.33 -3.87 -8.72
CA LYS A 30 0.04 -3.93 -10.14
C LYS A 30 -1.12 -4.43 -11.01
N MET A 31 -1.80 -5.50 -10.59
CA MET A 31 -2.96 -6.04 -11.31
C MET A 31 -4.16 -5.08 -11.27
N LEU A 32 -4.39 -4.45 -10.12
CA LEU A 32 -5.44 -3.43 -9.98
C LEU A 32 -5.17 -2.22 -10.89
N ALA A 33 -3.92 -1.77 -10.95
CA ALA A 33 -3.49 -0.68 -11.82
C ALA A 33 -3.67 -1.03 -13.30
N GLN A 34 -3.26 -2.23 -13.71
CA GLN A 34 -3.48 -2.74 -15.08
C GLN A 34 -4.96 -2.83 -15.44
N SER A 35 -5.81 -3.37 -14.55
CA SER A 35 -7.25 -3.47 -14.78
C SER A 35 -7.92 -2.10 -14.96
N LEU A 36 -7.37 -1.07 -14.32
CA LEU A 36 -7.85 0.30 -14.39
C LEU A 36 -7.17 1.12 -15.51
N LYS A 37 -6.20 0.53 -16.23
CA LYS A 37 -5.35 1.19 -17.23
C LYS A 37 -4.66 2.45 -16.70
N ILE A 38 -4.11 2.35 -15.49
CA ILE A 38 -3.34 3.41 -14.84
C ILE A 38 -2.01 2.89 -14.32
N ASP A 39 -1.08 3.80 -14.07
CA ASP A 39 0.19 3.46 -13.41
C ASP A 39 0.03 3.18 -11.91
N LEU A 40 0.91 2.33 -11.39
CA LEU A 40 0.95 1.95 -9.98
C LEU A 40 1.09 3.16 -9.06
N ARG A 41 1.92 4.14 -9.44
CA ARG A 41 2.13 5.39 -8.67
C ARG A 41 0.86 6.21 -8.56
N THR A 42 0.10 6.29 -9.66
CA THR A 42 -1.20 6.97 -9.68
C THR A 42 -2.21 6.24 -8.82
N LEU A 43 -2.28 4.90 -8.92
CA LEU A 43 -3.13 4.09 -8.05
C LEU A 43 -2.80 4.30 -6.56
N GLN A 44 -1.51 4.25 -6.19
CA GLN A 44 -1.04 4.46 -4.82
C GLN A 44 -1.49 5.82 -4.27
N SER A 45 -1.22 6.90 -5.01
CA SER A 45 -1.61 8.26 -4.61
C SER A 45 -3.13 8.41 -4.42
N ARG A 46 -3.92 7.75 -5.28
CA ARG A 46 -5.39 7.74 -5.20
C ARG A 46 -5.90 6.97 -3.99
N ILE A 47 -5.32 5.81 -3.71
CA ILE A 47 -5.67 5.03 -2.51
C ILE A 47 -5.29 5.78 -1.23
N GLU A 48 -4.14 6.47 -1.19
CA GLU A 48 -3.79 7.35 -0.07
C GLU A 48 -4.83 8.48 0.11
N GLY A 49 -5.26 9.10 -0.98
CA GLY A 49 -6.33 10.09 -0.96
C GLY A 49 -7.65 9.53 -0.40
N LEU A 50 -8.03 8.32 -0.81
CA LEU A 50 -9.22 7.63 -0.30
C LEU A 50 -9.09 7.27 1.19
N GLN A 51 -7.92 6.81 1.63
CA GLN A 51 -7.63 6.55 3.05
C GLN A 51 -7.78 7.83 3.89
N LYS A 52 -7.31 8.97 3.39
CA LYS A 52 -7.48 10.29 4.05
C LYS A 52 -8.96 10.71 4.14
N LYS A 53 -9.80 10.29 3.20
CA LYS A 53 -11.25 10.53 3.20
C LYS A 53 -12.04 9.49 4.03
N HIS A 54 -11.37 8.79 4.95
CA HIS A 54 -11.93 7.75 5.81
C HIS A 54 -12.41 6.48 5.09
N CYS A 55 -11.90 6.18 3.88
CA CYS A 55 -12.12 4.88 3.28
C CYS A 55 -11.19 3.84 3.93
N ALA A 56 -11.78 2.85 4.58
CA ALA A 56 -11.06 1.71 5.16
C ALA A 56 -10.55 0.80 4.02
N ILE A 57 -9.40 1.14 3.44
CA ILE A 57 -8.70 0.31 2.46
C ILE A 57 -7.47 -0.26 3.15
N GLY A 58 -7.44 -1.58 3.32
CA GLY A 58 -6.30 -2.30 3.84
C GLY A 58 -5.20 -2.42 2.78
N SER A 59 -3.94 -2.35 3.21
CA SER A 59 -2.79 -2.63 2.37
C SER A 59 -1.92 -3.71 3.00
N ILE A 60 -1.45 -4.65 2.20
CA ILE A 60 -0.51 -5.71 2.58
C ILE A 60 0.82 -5.41 1.89
N ASP A 61 1.87 -5.19 2.69
CA ASP A 61 3.26 -5.02 2.24
C ASP A 61 3.46 -4.00 1.11
N GLY A 62 2.61 -2.96 1.06
CA GLY A 62 2.66 -1.91 0.01
C GLY A 62 2.32 -2.39 -1.40
N LEU A 63 1.96 -3.67 -1.57
CA LEU A 63 1.79 -4.34 -2.85
C LEU A 63 0.39 -4.93 -3.04
N GLY A 64 -0.33 -5.24 -1.97
CA GLY A 64 -1.70 -5.76 -2.02
C GLY A 64 -2.70 -4.79 -1.42
N TYR A 65 -3.91 -4.70 -1.98
CA TYR A 65 -5.02 -3.90 -1.48
C TYR A 65 -6.27 -4.75 -1.26
N PHE A 66 -7.01 -4.46 -0.19
CA PHE A 66 -8.25 -5.16 0.13
C PHE A 66 -9.21 -4.26 0.92
N ILE A 67 -10.49 -4.64 0.96
CA ILE A 67 -11.47 -4.02 1.85
C ILE A 67 -11.62 -4.89 3.11
N PRO A 68 -11.20 -4.43 4.30
CA PRO A 68 -11.40 -5.18 5.53
C PRO A 68 -12.90 -5.34 5.79
N GLN A 69 -13.35 -6.57 6.10
CA GLN A 69 -14.75 -6.84 6.45
C GLN A 69 -15.00 -6.72 7.95
N ASN A 70 -13.95 -6.95 8.75
CA ASN A 70 -14.02 -6.92 10.21
C ASN A 70 -12.95 -6.00 10.82
N GLU A 71 -13.16 -5.59 12.07
CA GLU A 71 -12.22 -4.72 12.79
C GLU A 71 -10.86 -5.39 13.03
N GLU A 72 -10.83 -6.73 13.17
CA GLU A 72 -9.60 -7.52 13.26
C GLU A 72 -8.77 -7.46 11.98
N GLU A 73 -9.39 -7.61 10.81
CA GLU A 73 -8.69 -7.47 9.52
C GLU A 73 -8.20 -6.04 9.31
N ARG A 74 -8.98 -5.06 9.79
CA ARG A 74 -8.56 -3.65 9.80
C ARG A 74 -7.30 -3.47 10.64
N ARG A 75 -7.25 -4.04 11.86
CA ARG A 75 -6.05 -3.99 12.73
C ARG A 75 -4.87 -4.75 12.13
N ALA A 76 -5.08 -5.94 11.57
CA ALA A 76 -4.03 -6.73 10.93
C ALA A 76 -3.39 -5.98 9.75
N GLY A 77 -4.21 -5.32 8.92
CA GLY A 77 -3.74 -4.45 7.85
C GLY A 77 -2.94 -3.25 8.36
N ILE A 78 -3.37 -2.61 9.45
CA ILE A 78 -2.64 -1.51 10.10
C ILE A 78 -1.30 -1.97 10.68
N ILE A 79 -1.28 -3.10 11.41
CA ILE A 79 -0.08 -3.65 12.05
C ILE A 79 0.96 -4.04 10.98
N LYS A 80 0.55 -4.69 9.88
CA LYS A 80 1.46 -4.98 8.77
C LYS A 80 1.97 -3.72 8.11
N LYS A 81 1.11 -2.72 7.86
CA LYS A 81 1.51 -1.43 7.27
C LYS A 81 2.50 -0.66 8.17
N GLN A 82 2.30 -0.69 9.48
CA GLN A 82 3.25 -0.14 10.46
C GLN A 82 4.57 -0.90 10.47
N ARG A 83 4.56 -2.24 10.45
CA ARG A 83 5.79 -3.06 10.35
C ARG A 83 6.57 -2.76 9.08
N SER A 84 5.94 -2.70 7.91
CA SER A 84 6.63 -2.32 6.67
C SER A 84 7.19 -0.89 6.76
N GLY A 85 6.47 0.05 7.38
CA GLY A 85 6.99 1.41 7.63
C GLY A 85 8.22 1.44 8.53
N ILE A 86 8.29 0.56 9.53
CA ILE A 86 9.47 0.37 10.39
C ILE A 86 10.62 -0.27 9.62
N THR A 87 10.36 -1.29 8.79
CA THR A 87 11.40 -1.91 7.94
C THR A 87 11.96 -0.94 6.91
N ILE A 88 11.11 -0.10 6.30
CA ILE A 88 11.56 0.95 5.38
C ILE A 88 12.40 2.00 6.13
N ASN A 89 11.96 2.45 7.32
CA ASN A 89 12.78 3.35 8.14
C ASN A 89 14.12 2.73 8.53
N ASN A 90 14.14 1.46 8.91
CA ASN A 90 15.37 0.76 9.23
C ASN A 90 16.29 0.60 8.01
N ALA A 91 15.74 0.35 6.82
CA ALA A 91 16.52 0.29 5.58
C ALA A 91 17.10 1.67 5.21
N VAL A 92 16.31 2.75 5.35
CA VAL A 92 16.77 4.13 5.13
C VAL A 92 17.83 4.52 6.15
N ASN A 93 17.64 4.21 7.44
CA ASN A 93 18.65 4.42 8.47
C ASN A 93 19.92 3.60 8.20
N GLY A 94 19.79 2.34 7.78
CA GLY A 94 20.91 1.51 7.38
C GLY A 94 21.70 2.12 6.22
N TYR A 95 21.01 2.63 5.19
CA TYR A 95 21.64 3.33 4.07
C TYR A 95 22.28 4.67 4.48
N THR A 96 21.66 5.40 5.41
CA THR A 96 22.18 6.69 5.91
C THR A 96 23.40 6.51 6.81
N LEU A 97 23.42 5.44 7.60
CA LEU A 97 24.52 5.11 8.50
C LEU A 97 25.64 4.31 7.82
N ALA A 98 25.38 3.73 6.64
CA ALA A 98 26.39 3.04 5.86
C ALA A 98 27.48 4.05 5.42
N SER A 99 28.72 3.80 5.83
CA SER A 99 29.88 4.56 5.37
C SER A 99 30.05 4.36 3.86
N LEU A 100 30.41 5.40 3.10
CA LEU A 100 30.53 5.31 1.63
C LEU A 100 31.63 4.35 1.15
N ASP A 101 32.60 4.08 2.01
CA ASP A 101 33.72 3.15 1.82
C ASP A 101 33.35 1.71 2.25
N TRP A 102 32.08 1.45 2.58
CA TRP A 102 31.62 0.16 3.10
C TRP A 102 31.99 -1.03 2.21
N ILE A 103 32.07 -0.81 0.89
CA ILE A 103 32.41 -1.86 -0.07
C ILE A 103 33.92 -2.08 -0.15
N ASP A 104 34.73 -1.03 -0.09
CA ASP A 104 36.19 -1.13 -0.03
C ASP A 104 36.63 -1.83 1.27
N GLN A 105 36.02 -1.49 2.41
CA GLN A 105 36.24 -2.19 3.70
C GLN A 105 35.80 -3.67 3.69
N LEU A 106 34.81 -4.03 2.87
CA LEU A 106 34.32 -5.40 2.75
C LEU A 106 35.13 -6.23 1.74
N VAL A 107 35.79 -5.58 0.79
CA VAL A 107 36.55 -6.22 -0.29
C VAL A 107 38.05 -6.32 0.05
N GLU A 108 38.58 -5.41 0.87
CA GLU A 108 39.96 -5.49 1.40
C GLU A 108 40.10 -6.31 2.70
N GLY A 109 38.99 -6.82 3.26
CA GLY A 109 38.98 -7.76 4.39
C GLY A 109 39.13 -9.21 3.98
#